data_AF-A0A951PUI2-F1
#
_entry.id   AF-A0A951PUI2-F1
#
_cell.length_a   1.000
_cell.length_b   1.000
_cell.length_c   1.000
_cell.angle_alpha   90.00
_cell.angle_beta   90.00
_cell.angle_gamma   90.00
#
_symmetry.space_group_name_H-M   'P 1'
#
loop_
_entity.id
_entity.type
_entity.pdbx_description
1 polymer ?
#
loop_
_entity_poly.entity_id
_entity_poly.type
_entity_poly.pdbx_seq_one_letter_code
_entity_poly.pdbx_strand_id
1 'polypeptide(L)'
;MQSNSDLVSKKSWLSKATVLALFAGSLSACAPTAEQPDVVVVPTPQPTVTVTVTATPQPTTTVIISPTPQATTVVVPTAPISDLAIINTTANRQSLINRGVQLTNAKVQSVVGDRTFWVGANNTQRVFVVLAPNLDAGTAEKKVVVKPGQTLDLVGVLKPAPSVEQAQKQWKGLTATEAQGLKNQIVYLEADQIKFK
;
A
#
# COMPACT_ATOMS: atom_id res chain seq x y z
N MET A 1 -60.43 -26.82 -15.88
CA MET A 1 -60.79 -26.11 -17.11
C MET A 1 -60.85 -24.62 -16.82
N GLN A 2 -59.82 -23.87 -17.18
CA GLN A 2 -59.90 -22.53 -17.77
C GLN A 2 -58.49 -22.03 -18.00
N SER A 3 -58.10 -22.16 -19.27
CA SER A 3 -56.92 -21.58 -19.87
C SER A 3 -57.13 -20.08 -19.97
N ASN A 4 -56.12 -19.27 -19.64
CA ASN A 4 -55.96 -17.96 -20.24
C ASN A 4 -54.53 -17.84 -20.74
N SER A 5 -54.46 -17.71 -22.04
CA SER A 5 -53.26 -17.62 -22.86
C SER A 5 -53.14 -16.14 -23.22
N ASP A 6 -52.10 -15.46 -22.73
CA ASP A 6 -51.79 -14.12 -23.23
C ASP A 6 -50.51 -14.12 -24.04
N LEU A 7 -50.67 -13.47 -25.19
CA LEU A 7 -49.86 -13.49 -26.38
C LEU A 7 -48.74 -12.44 -26.29
N VAL A 8 -47.57 -12.84 -26.80
CA VAL A 8 -46.74 -12.06 -27.74
C VAL A 8 -46.22 -10.70 -27.25
N SER A 9 -44.89 -10.63 -27.07
CA SER A 9 -44.11 -9.67 -27.86
C SER A 9 -42.65 -10.13 -28.00
N LYS A 10 -42.35 -10.73 -29.16
CA LYS A 10 -40.99 -10.95 -29.65
C LYS A 10 -40.49 -9.62 -30.23
N LYS A 11 -39.33 -9.14 -29.79
CA LYS A 11 -38.59 -8.12 -30.55
C LYS A 11 -37.10 -8.45 -30.57
N SER A 12 -36.74 -9.27 -31.55
CA SER A 12 -35.38 -9.41 -32.06
C SER A 12 -35.13 -8.24 -33.03
N TRP A 13 -34.02 -7.53 -32.88
CA TRP A 13 -33.45 -6.76 -33.98
C TRP A 13 -31.93 -6.94 -34.03
N LEU A 14 -31.50 -7.67 -35.05
CA LEU A 14 -30.12 -7.72 -35.56
C LEU A 14 -29.77 -6.40 -36.28
N SER A 15 -28.52 -5.97 -36.17
CA SER A 15 -27.58 -5.68 -37.29
C SER A 15 -26.33 -4.98 -36.74
N LYS A 16 -25.14 -5.57 -36.84
CA LYS A 16 -24.18 -5.45 -37.96
C LYS A 16 -23.74 -4.00 -38.23
N ALA A 17 -22.50 -3.66 -37.87
CA ALA A 17 -21.62 -2.85 -38.72
C ALA A 17 -20.16 -2.93 -38.24
N THR A 18 -19.36 -3.52 -39.12
CA THR A 18 -17.90 -3.45 -39.28
C THR A 18 -17.37 -2.02 -39.16
N VAL A 19 -16.27 -1.81 -38.42
CA VAL A 19 -15.33 -0.72 -38.69
C VAL A 19 -13.91 -1.27 -38.69
N LEU A 20 -13.31 -1.15 -39.87
CA LEU A 20 -11.92 -1.39 -40.21
C LEU A 20 -11.08 -0.20 -39.73
N ALA A 21 -9.95 -0.42 -39.07
CA ALA A 21 -8.89 0.59 -38.95
C ALA A 21 -7.52 -0.08 -38.94
N LEU A 22 -6.85 -0.01 -40.09
CA LEU A 22 -5.40 -0.20 -40.26
C LEU A 22 -4.65 0.98 -39.62
N PHE A 23 -3.67 0.70 -38.75
CA PHE A 23 -2.49 1.52 -38.49
C PHE A 23 -1.38 0.56 -38.00
N ALA A 24 -0.30 0.27 -38.73
CA ALA A 24 0.85 1.08 -39.16
C ALA A 24 1.97 1.20 -38.09
N GLY A 25 3.15 0.61 -38.39
CA GLY A 25 4.49 0.93 -37.84
C GLY A 25 4.71 0.62 -36.35
N SER A 26 5.87 0.22 -35.84
CA SER A 26 7.23 0.23 -36.35
C SER A 26 8.08 -0.69 -35.45
N LEU A 27 9.07 -1.38 -36.03
CA LEU A 27 10.10 -2.10 -35.30
C LEU A 27 11.07 -1.08 -34.70
N SER A 28 11.18 -1.02 -33.37
CA SER A 28 12.31 -0.33 -32.71
C SER A 28 13.28 -1.40 -32.22
N ALA A 29 14.34 -1.57 -33.01
CA ALA A 29 15.51 -2.37 -32.70
C ALA A 29 16.50 -1.57 -31.82
N CYS A 30 17.22 -2.31 -30.98
CA CYS A 30 18.52 -2.00 -30.38
C CYS A 30 18.71 -0.65 -29.67
N ALA A 31 18.78 -0.71 -28.33
CA ALA A 31 19.64 0.19 -27.57
C ALA A 31 20.92 -0.56 -27.18
N PRO A 32 22.12 -0.01 -27.44
CA PRO A 32 23.37 -0.59 -26.98
C PRO A 32 23.54 -0.44 -25.46
N THR A 33 24.01 -1.52 -24.85
CA THR A 33 24.54 -1.60 -23.49
C THR A 33 25.57 -0.50 -23.23
N ALA A 34 25.28 0.39 -22.29
CA ALA A 34 26.28 1.28 -21.74
C ALA A 34 27.17 0.48 -20.78
N GLU A 35 28.41 0.23 -21.19
CA GLU A 35 29.48 -0.18 -20.28
C GLU A 35 29.65 0.91 -19.20
N GLN A 36 29.45 0.54 -17.94
CA GLN A 36 29.90 1.35 -16.82
C GLN A 36 31.43 1.26 -16.74
N PRO A 37 32.15 2.37 -16.59
CA PRO A 37 33.57 2.31 -16.30
C PRO A 37 33.78 1.63 -14.95
N ASP A 38 34.61 0.60 -14.95
CA ASP A 38 35.12 -0.08 -13.76
C ASP A 38 35.93 0.93 -12.93
N VAL A 39 35.33 1.44 -11.86
CA VAL A 39 36.03 2.30 -10.91
C VAL A 39 36.81 1.39 -9.97
N VAL A 40 38.06 1.14 -10.34
CA VAL A 40 39.05 0.56 -9.44
C VAL A 40 39.25 1.53 -8.27
N VAL A 41 38.61 1.22 -7.14
CA VAL A 41 38.88 1.88 -5.86
C VAL A 41 40.25 1.44 -5.39
N VAL A 42 41.26 2.26 -5.65
CA VAL A 42 42.59 2.12 -5.04
C VAL A 42 42.44 2.51 -3.56
N PRO A 43 42.64 1.58 -2.60
CA PRO A 43 42.61 1.94 -1.19
C PRO A 43 43.77 2.88 -0.90
N THR A 44 43.46 4.12 -0.54
CA THR A 44 44.46 5.06 -0.01
C THR A 44 44.86 4.56 1.38
N PRO A 45 46.16 4.37 1.68
CA PRO A 45 46.60 3.93 2.99
C PRO A 45 46.24 4.99 4.03
N GLN A 46 45.36 4.64 4.96
CA GLN A 46 44.98 5.48 6.07
C GLN A 46 46.11 5.44 7.12
N PRO A 47 46.57 6.58 7.65
CA PRO A 47 47.66 6.61 8.63
C PRO A 47 47.24 5.88 9.90
N THR A 48 48.02 4.87 10.29
CA THR A 48 47.89 4.18 11.57
C THR A 48 48.41 5.12 12.67
N VAL A 49 47.51 5.61 13.51
CA VAL A 49 47.87 6.41 14.68
C VAL A 49 48.21 5.45 15.83
N THR A 50 49.50 5.25 16.06
CA THR A 50 49.99 4.49 17.22
C THR A 50 49.87 5.35 18.47
N VAL A 51 48.91 5.04 19.34
CA VAL A 51 48.75 5.71 20.64
C VAL A 51 49.67 5.01 21.65
N THR A 52 50.80 5.64 21.97
CA THR A 52 51.69 5.21 23.04
C THR A 52 51.07 5.62 24.38
N VAL A 53 50.61 4.65 25.17
CA VAL A 53 50.01 4.90 26.48
C VAL A 53 51.13 5.00 27.52
N THR A 54 51.48 6.22 27.91
CA THR A 54 52.36 6.48 29.06
C THR A 54 51.53 6.39 30.34
N ALA A 55 51.72 5.34 31.14
CA ALA A 55 51.06 5.17 32.42
C ALA A 55 51.53 6.25 33.42
N THR A 56 50.62 7.14 33.80
CA THR A 56 50.81 8.14 34.87
C THR A 56 49.91 7.73 36.04
N PRO A 57 50.36 7.76 37.31
CA PRO A 57 49.53 7.36 38.44
C PRO A 57 48.31 8.29 38.59
N GLN A 58 47.11 7.72 38.47
CA GLN A 58 45.84 8.42 38.46
C GLN A 58 45.30 8.62 39.89
N PRO A 59 44.89 9.84 40.28
CA PRO A 59 44.19 10.06 41.54
C PRO A 59 42.78 9.43 41.51
N THR A 60 42.39 8.82 42.63
CA THR A 60 41.08 8.18 42.82
C THR A 60 39.97 9.23 42.85
N THR A 61 39.30 9.43 41.73
CA THR A 61 38.10 10.28 41.64
C THR A 61 36.86 9.46 41.95
N THR A 62 36.15 9.81 43.01
CA THR A 62 34.86 9.19 43.34
C THR A 62 33.80 9.70 42.35
N VAL A 63 33.29 8.82 41.49
CA VAL A 63 32.24 9.15 40.51
C VAL A 63 30.88 9.05 41.19
N ILE A 64 30.25 10.20 41.41
CA ILE A 64 28.88 10.30 41.91
C ILE A 64 27.96 10.15 40.67
N ILE A 65 27.38 8.96 40.48
CA ILE A 65 26.37 8.70 39.45
C ILE A 65 25.04 9.36 39.82
N SER A 66 24.84 10.61 39.41
CA SER A 66 23.53 11.28 39.47
C SER A 66 22.65 10.75 38.33
N PRO A 67 21.51 10.09 38.59
CA PRO A 67 20.64 9.58 37.53
C PRO A 67 20.04 10.75 36.74
N THR A 68 20.41 10.87 35.47
CA THR A 68 19.78 11.81 34.54
C THR A 68 18.30 11.49 34.44
N PRO A 69 17.37 12.42 34.73
CA PRO A 69 15.96 12.17 34.58
C PRO A 69 15.65 11.84 33.11
N GLN A 70 15.23 10.60 32.86
CA GLN A 70 14.76 10.17 31.55
C GLN A 70 13.51 10.98 31.20
N ALA A 71 13.62 11.83 30.19
CA ALA A 71 12.48 12.51 29.60
C ALA A 71 11.48 11.45 29.15
N THR A 72 10.37 11.32 29.89
CA THR A 72 9.26 10.46 29.51
C THR A 72 8.50 11.21 28.43
N THR A 73 8.70 10.84 27.17
CA THR A 73 7.90 11.36 26.06
C THR A 73 6.48 10.86 26.21
N VAL A 74 5.59 11.73 26.72
CA VAL A 74 4.15 11.49 26.74
C VAL A 74 3.66 11.53 25.30
N VAL A 75 3.42 10.36 24.71
CA VAL A 75 2.79 10.26 23.38
C VAL A 75 1.33 10.67 23.54
N VAL A 76 1.01 11.92 23.18
CA VAL A 76 -0.39 12.37 23.14
C VAL A 76 -1.10 11.59 22.04
N PRO A 77 -2.18 10.84 22.34
CA PRO A 77 -2.91 10.08 21.34
C PRO A 77 -3.49 11.04 20.29
N THR A 78 -3.07 10.87 19.04
CA THR A 78 -3.57 11.66 17.91
C THR A 78 -4.84 11.02 17.37
N ALA A 79 -5.88 11.81 17.11
CA ALA A 79 -7.14 11.33 16.56
C ALA A 79 -6.94 10.57 15.22
N PRO A 80 -7.77 9.53 14.96
CA PRO A 80 -7.70 8.78 13.72
C PRO A 80 -8.07 9.65 12.52
N ILE A 81 -7.50 9.34 11.37
CA ILE A 81 -7.83 10.00 10.11
C ILE A 81 -9.20 9.50 9.65
N SER A 82 -10.17 10.40 9.50
CA SER A 82 -11.53 10.05 9.11
C SER A 82 -11.88 10.38 7.65
N ASP A 83 -10.98 11.05 6.94
CA ASP A 83 -11.21 11.49 5.56
C ASP A 83 -10.13 10.95 4.62
N LEU A 84 -10.56 10.23 3.58
CA LEU A 84 -9.70 9.72 2.51
C LEU A 84 -8.97 10.85 1.76
N ALA A 85 -9.56 12.05 1.67
CA ALA A 85 -8.92 13.18 1.01
C ALA A 85 -7.60 13.54 1.71
N ILE A 86 -7.56 13.53 3.05
CA ILE A 86 -6.36 13.82 3.84
C ILE A 86 -5.21 12.88 3.45
N ILE A 87 -5.49 11.58 3.28
CA ILE A 87 -4.47 10.59 2.92
C ILE A 87 -3.89 10.87 1.52
N ASN A 88 -4.73 11.34 0.59
CA ASN A 88 -4.34 11.59 -0.79
C ASN A 88 -3.71 12.97 -1.04
N THR A 89 -4.08 14.00 -0.25
CA THR A 89 -3.62 15.39 -0.45
C THR A 89 -2.47 15.80 0.47
N THR A 90 -2.16 15.02 1.51
CA THR A 90 -1.02 15.29 2.38
C THR A 90 0.28 15.25 1.59
N ALA A 91 1.02 16.36 1.57
CA ALA A 91 2.28 16.48 0.82
C ALA A 91 3.33 15.44 1.28
N ASN A 92 3.55 15.32 2.59
CA ASN A 92 4.44 14.32 3.17
C ASN A 92 3.67 13.09 3.64
N ARG A 93 3.29 12.20 2.72
CA ARG A 93 2.54 10.97 3.06
C ARG A 93 3.31 10.01 3.97
N GLN A 94 4.64 10.10 4.04
CA GLN A 94 5.45 9.29 4.97
C GLN A 94 5.10 9.59 6.44
N SER A 95 4.71 10.84 6.74
CA SER A 95 4.29 11.26 8.09
C SER A 95 2.98 10.61 8.55
N LEU A 96 2.25 9.96 7.64
CA LEU A 96 0.99 9.28 7.95
C LEU A 96 1.19 7.83 8.40
N ILE A 97 2.40 7.28 8.31
CA ILE A 97 2.67 5.91 8.74
C ILE A 97 2.37 5.75 10.23
N ASN A 98 1.77 4.62 10.59
CA ASN A 98 1.28 4.27 11.92
C ASN A 98 0.15 5.17 12.45
N ARG A 99 -0.42 6.06 11.63
CA ARG A 99 -1.65 6.77 11.99
C ARG A 99 -2.84 5.81 11.88
N GLY A 100 -3.69 5.83 12.91
CA GLY A 100 -4.98 5.17 12.87
C GLY A 100 -5.90 5.84 11.85
N VAL A 101 -6.79 5.06 11.24
CA VAL A 101 -7.76 5.50 10.25
C VAL A 101 -9.13 4.93 10.60
N GLN A 102 -10.17 5.76 10.47
CA GLN A 102 -11.56 5.36 10.63
C GLN A 102 -12.39 5.99 9.51
N LEU A 103 -12.57 5.25 8.42
CA LEU A 103 -13.33 5.72 7.27
C LEU A 103 -14.79 5.27 7.39
N THR A 104 -15.70 6.20 7.12
CA THR A 104 -17.12 5.89 6.96
C THR A 104 -17.53 6.08 5.51
N ASN A 105 -18.41 5.21 5.02
CA ASN A 105 -18.93 5.27 3.65
C ASN A 105 -17.84 5.27 2.55
N ALA A 106 -16.74 4.56 2.77
CA ALA A 106 -15.68 4.39 1.77
C ALA A 106 -16.18 3.54 0.60
N LYS A 107 -16.15 4.09 -0.61
CA LYS A 107 -16.58 3.38 -1.83
C LYS A 107 -15.44 2.52 -2.39
N VAL A 108 -15.71 1.23 -2.56
CA VAL A 108 -14.83 0.28 -3.25
C VAL A 108 -14.82 0.59 -4.74
N GLN A 109 -13.63 0.86 -5.28
CA GLN A 109 -13.42 1.14 -6.69
C GLN A 109 -13.16 -0.14 -7.48
N SER A 110 -12.25 -0.97 -6.98
CA SER A 110 -11.87 -2.24 -7.62
C SER A 110 -11.34 -3.20 -6.58
N VAL A 111 -11.54 -4.50 -6.82
CA VAL A 111 -10.99 -5.60 -6.03
C VAL A 111 -9.89 -6.22 -6.87
N VAL A 112 -8.69 -6.31 -6.32
CA VAL A 112 -7.45 -6.66 -7.05
C VAL A 112 -6.73 -7.86 -6.45
N GLY A 113 -7.45 -8.61 -5.61
CA GLY A 113 -6.99 -9.80 -4.92
C GLY A 113 -8.03 -10.21 -3.89
N ASP A 114 -7.81 -11.34 -3.24
CA ASP A 114 -8.78 -11.90 -2.28
C ASP A 114 -9.03 -10.96 -1.09
N ARG A 115 -7.98 -10.25 -0.67
CA ARG A 115 -7.97 -9.38 0.51
C ARG A 115 -7.57 -7.95 0.22
N THR A 116 -7.34 -7.63 -1.05
CA THR A 116 -6.77 -6.36 -1.47
C THR A 116 -7.69 -5.66 -2.45
N PHE A 117 -8.00 -4.40 -2.15
CA PHE A 117 -8.92 -3.61 -2.95
C PHE A 117 -8.60 -2.12 -2.83
N TRP A 118 -9.12 -1.34 -3.78
CA TRP A 118 -8.99 0.11 -3.78
C TRP A 118 -10.27 0.75 -3.26
N VAL A 119 -10.16 1.72 -2.36
CA VAL A 119 -11.27 2.58 -1.95
C VAL A 119 -10.98 4.03 -2.27
N GLY A 120 -12.00 4.80 -2.63
CA GLY A 120 -11.80 6.19 -3.04
C GLY A 120 -12.96 6.79 -3.76
N ALA A 121 -12.82 8.05 -4.16
CA ALA A 121 -13.77 8.72 -5.02
C ALA A 121 -13.61 8.30 -6.49
N ASN A 122 -12.35 8.12 -6.94
CA ASN A 122 -11.98 7.84 -8.33
C ASN A 122 -10.58 7.20 -8.40
N ASN A 123 -10.05 7.00 -9.61
CA ASN A 123 -8.76 6.33 -9.84
C ASN A 123 -7.53 7.13 -9.41
N THR A 124 -7.64 8.46 -9.24
CA THR A 124 -6.54 9.32 -8.80
C THR A 124 -6.61 9.67 -7.31
N GLN A 125 -7.79 9.50 -6.69
CA GLN A 125 -8.06 9.72 -5.27
C GLN A 125 -8.53 8.42 -4.63
N ARG A 126 -7.61 7.47 -4.52
CA ARG A 126 -7.86 6.15 -3.94
C ARG A 126 -6.71 5.69 -3.06
N VAL A 127 -7.07 4.94 -2.03
CA VAL A 127 -6.16 4.30 -1.08
C VAL A 127 -6.23 2.79 -1.29
N PHE A 128 -5.07 2.15 -1.28
CA PHE A 128 -4.96 0.70 -1.31
C PHE A 128 -5.28 0.15 0.07
N VAL A 129 -6.17 -0.83 0.15
CA VAL A 129 -6.62 -1.45 1.39
C VAL A 129 -6.27 -2.93 1.37
N VAL A 130 -5.76 -3.41 2.50
CA VAL A 130 -5.46 -4.82 2.75
C VAL A 130 -6.21 -5.24 4.01
N LEU A 131 -7.04 -6.29 3.92
CA LEU A 131 -7.66 -6.85 5.12
C LEU A 131 -6.61 -7.54 5.98
N ALA A 132 -6.63 -7.30 7.29
CA ALA A 132 -5.74 -7.94 8.25
C ALA A 132 -6.02 -9.46 8.38
N PRO A 133 -5.03 -10.31 8.74
CA PRO A 133 -5.18 -11.77 8.77
C PRO A 133 -6.35 -12.30 9.59
N ASN A 134 -6.70 -11.64 10.68
CA ASN A 134 -7.82 -12.01 11.53
C ASN A 134 -9.20 -11.82 10.88
N LEU A 135 -9.31 -11.01 9.81
CA LEU A 135 -10.55 -10.84 9.05
C LEU A 135 -10.76 -11.92 7.98
N ASP A 136 -9.71 -12.71 7.73
CA ASP A 136 -9.67 -13.77 6.72
C ASP A 136 -9.54 -15.16 7.37
N ALA A 137 -8.94 -15.25 8.55
CA ALA A 137 -8.74 -16.48 9.30
C ALA A 137 -9.93 -16.77 10.24
N GLY A 138 -10.90 -17.58 9.79
CA GLY A 138 -11.95 -18.09 10.68
C GLY A 138 -12.95 -19.04 10.03
N THR A 139 -13.33 -20.10 10.77
CA THR A 139 -14.43 -21.04 10.45
C THR A 139 -15.81 -20.53 10.88
N ALA A 140 -15.88 -19.38 11.57
CA ALA A 140 -17.12 -18.74 11.97
C ALA A 140 -17.63 -17.79 10.86
N GLU A 141 -18.48 -18.32 9.99
CA GLU A 141 -19.61 -17.63 9.35
C GLU A 141 -19.46 -16.12 9.05
N LYS A 142 -18.58 -15.78 8.11
CA LYS A 142 -18.84 -14.88 6.98
C LYS A 142 -17.51 -14.61 6.28
N LYS A 143 -17.29 -15.26 5.14
CA LYS A 143 -16.26 -14.81 4.20
C LYS A 143 -16.50 -13.33 3.92
N VAL A 144 -15.55 -12.47 4.24
CA VAL A 144 -15.61 -11.05 3.92
C VAL A 144 -15.50 -10.93 2.39
N VAL A 145 -16.64 -10.87 1.70
CA VAL A 145 -16.67 -10.73 0.24
C VAL A 145 -16.87 -9.27 -0.11
N VAL A 146 -15.78 -8.61 -0.49
CA VAL A 146 -15.80 -7.22 -0.98
C VAL A 146 -16.13 -7.22 -2.47
N LYS A 147 -17.00 -6.31 -2.92
CA LYS A 147 -17.34 -6.14 -4.35
C LYS A 147 -17.08 -4.71 -4.84
N PRO A 148 -16.68 -4.52 -6.10
CA PRO A 148 -16.61 -3.19 -6.70
C PRO A 148 -17.94 -2.44 -6.59
N GLY A 149 -17.89 -1.14 -6.32
CA GLY A 149 -19.05 -0.27 -6.14
C GLY A 149 -19.67 -0.31 -4.74
N GLN A 150 -19.30 -1.27 -3.89
CA GLN A 150 -19.82 -1.39 -2.53
C GLN A 150 -19.32 -0.24 -1.64
N THR A 151 -20.11 0.11 -0.63
CA THR A 151 -19.76 1.10 0.38
C THR A 151 -19.49 0.40 1.71
N LEU A 152 -18.39 0.78 2.37
CA LEU A 152 -17.88 0.13 3.58
C LEU A 152 -17.54 1.17 4.65
N ASP A 153 -17.65 0.79 5.92
CA ASP A 153 -16.90 1.44 6.99
C ASP A 153 -15.63 0.62 7.27
N LEU A 154 -14.51 1.29 7.42
CA LEU A 154 -13.19 0.67 7.61
C LEU A 154 -12.50 1.28 8.82
N VAL A 155 -11.92 0.43 9.66
CA VAL A 155 -10.97 0.83 10.71
C VAL A 155 -9.64 0.15 10.40
N GLY A 156 -8.55 0.85 10.66
CA GLY A 156 -7.22 0.31 10.40
C GLY A 156 -6.08 1.26 10.73
N VAL A 157 -4.90 0.91 10.24
CA VAL A 157 -3.67 1.69 10.41
C VAL A 157 -2.97 1.84 9.06
N LEU A 158 -2.41 3.02 8.81
CA LEU A 158 -1.57 3.23 7.63
C LEU A 158 -0.20 2.59 7.81
N LYS A 159 0.18 1.77 6.84
CA LYS A 159 1.45 1.06 6.78
C LYS A 159 2.27 1.54 5.58
N PRO A 160 3.61 1.42 5.62
CA PRO A 160 4.43 1.71 4.45
C PRO A 160 4.06 0.76 3.30
N ALA A 161 3.89 1.30 2.10
CA ALA A 161 3.66 0.49 0.91
C ALA A 161 4.93 -0.35 0.60
N PRO A 162 4.80 -1.68 0.45
CA PRO A 162 5.92 -2.51 0.01
C PRO A 162 6.25 -2.25 -1.46
N SER A 163 7.40 -2.73 -1.93
CA SER A 163 7.66 -2.78 -3.37
C SER A 163 6.63 -3.67 -4.09
N VAL A 164 6.46 -3.49 -5.40
CA VAL A 164 5.54 -4.30 -6.22
C VAL A 164 5.82 -5.80 -6.05
N GLU A 165 7.09 -6.20 -6.11
CA GLU A 165 7.51 -7.60 -5.96
C GLU A 165 7.25 -8.15 -4.55
N GLN A 166 7.46 -7.32 -3.52
CA GLN A 166 7.16 -7.69 -2.14
C GLN A 166 5.65 -7.84 -1.92
N ALA A 167 4.84 -6.92 -2.47
CA ALA A 167 3.39 -6.96 -2.41
C ALA A 167 2.84 -8.27 -2.99
N GLN A 168 3.33 -8.69 -4.16
CA GLN A 168 2.90 -9.95 -4.78
C GLN A 168 3.25 -11.19 -3.95
N LYS A 169 4.41 -11.18 -3.29
CA LYS A 169 4.82 -12.28 -2.40
C LYS A 169 3.98 -12.30 -1.11
N GLN A 170 3.65 -11.14 -0.57
CA GLN A 170 2.93 -10.99 0.69
C GLN A 170 1.42 -11.22 0.55
N TRP A 171 0.83 -10.74 -0.55
CA TRP A 171 -0.62 -10.74 -0.78
C TRP A 171 -0.95 -11.69 -1.95
N LYS A 172 -1.06 -12.97 -1.61
CA LYS A 172 -1.41 -14.03 -2.57
C LYS A 172 -2.66 -13.62 -3.37
N GLY A 173 -2.61 -13.82 -4.69
CA GLY A 173 -3.69 -13.46 -5.61
C GLY A 173 -3.55 -12.06 -6.22
N LEU A 174 -2.63 -11.22 -5.75
CA LEU A 174 -2.30 -9.96 -6.42
C LEU A 174 -1.42 -10.22 -7.65
N THR A 175 -1.96 -9.96 -8.84
CA THR A 175 -1.21 -10.16 -10.10
C THR A 175 -0.18 -9.04 -10.34
N ALA A 176 0.77 -9.29 -11.25
CA ALA A 176 1.78 -8.28 -11.61
C ALA A 176 1.17 -6.99 -12.17
N THR A 177 0.10 -7.12 -12.95
CA THR A 177 -0.63 -5.97 -13.52
C THR A 177 -1.33 -5.17 -12.44
N GLU A 178 -2.00 -5.83 -11.50
CA GLU A 178 -2.69 -5.16 -10.40
C GLU A 178 -1.74 -4.47 -9.42
N ALA A 179 -0.61 -5.12 -9.14
CA ALA A 179 0.43 -4.58 -8.26
C ALA A 179 1.07 -3.30 -8.82
N GLN A 180 1.00 -3.03 -10.13
CA GLN A 180 1.47 -1.75 -10.71
C GLN A 180 0.79 -0.53 -10.10
N GLY A 181 -0.45 -0.68 -9.60
CA GLY A 181 -1.15 0.40 -8.90
C GLY A 181 -0.43 0.88 -7.63
N LEU A 182 0.46 0.07 -7.06
CA LEU A 182 1.24 0.36 -5.86
C LEU A 182 2.51 1.17 -6.13
N LYS A 183 2.98 1.24 -7.38
CA LYS A 183 4.28 1.84 -7.74
C LYS A 183 4.48 3.25 -7.19
N ASN A 184 3.39 4.03 -7.12
CA ASN A 184 3.40 5.43 -6.64
C ASN A 184 2.76 5.58 -5.25
N GLN A 185 2.49 4.49 -4.55
CA GLN A 185 1.94 4.51 -3.20
C GLN A 185 3.06 4.56 -2.19
N ILE A 186 2.92 5.46 -1.22
CA ILE A 186 3.83 5.56 -0.07
C ILE A 186 3.27 4.79 1.12
N VAL A 187 1.93 4.73 1.22
CA VAL A 187 1.21 4.06 2.29
C VAL A 187 0.07 3.22 1.74
N TYR A 188 -0.33 2.20 2.50
CA TYR A 188 -1.59 1.49 2.34
C TYR A 188 -2.32 1.42 3.68
N LEU A 189 -3.63 1.17 3.64
CA LEU A 189 -4.44 0.93 4.83
C LEU A 189 -4.49 -0.57 5.12
N GLU A 190 -3.91 -1.00 6.24
CA GLU A 190 -4.19 -2.32 6.80
C GLU A 190 -5.46 -2.21 7.64
N ALA A 191 -6.56 -2.81 7.18
CA ALA A 191 -7.86 -2.75 7.83
C ALA A 191 -8.02 -3.90 8.83
N ASP A 192 -8.20 -3.58 10.10
CA ASP A 192 -8.45 -4.53 11.19
C ASP A 192 -9.95 -4.73 11.44
N GLN A 193 -10.80 -3.82 10.95
CA GLN A 193 -12.25 -3.96 10.97
C GLN A 193 -12.89 -3.49 9.65
N ILE A 194 -13.96 -4.19 9.28
CA ILE A 194 -14.77 -3.87 8.10
C ILE A 194 -16.25 -4.04 8.44
N LYS A 195 -17.07 -3.09 8.03
CA LYS A 195 -18.53 -3.16 8.13
C LYS A 195 -19.18 -2.81 6.80
N PHE A 196 -20.02 -3.72 6.30
CA PHE A 196 -20.77 -3.53 5.08
C PHE A 196 -22.00 -2.63 5.31
N LYS A 197 -22.30 -1.76 4.34
CA LYS A 197 -23.54 -0.97 4.29
C LYS A 197 -24.57 -1.61 3.39
#